data_AF-A0A7S0BXD0-F1
#
_entry.id   AF-A0A7S0BXD0-F1
#
_cell.length_a   1.000
_cell.length_b   1.000
_cell.length_c   1.000
_cell.angle_alpha   90.00
_cell.angle_beta   90.00
_cell.angle_gamma   90.00
#
_symmetry.space_group_name_H-M   'P 1'
#
loop_
_entity.id
_entity.type
_entity.pdbx_description
1 polymer ?
#
loop_
_entity_poly.entity_id
_entity_poly.type
_entity_poly.pdbx_seq_one_letter_code
_entity_poly.pdbx_strand_id
1 'polypeptide(L)'
;ILGHPGCVWTVLSLPNGDFATGCHDGTVRIFTSCPSRKASSEDIAALEAAATASKAKSSSGPSSEEIAKLPRWDMRAVQTGRSDGQVQVFQRDGKAIAAQWSATSSTWIEVGEVTGSNENAGAIDGVSFDHVFPIEIDLRGGGVTTLKIGYNNGDNPFVTAQKFIDDHELDQNYLAQIADYIRQRTGASAPTLGMDASSGNTSAAPSMPSSSSTGNSASTSSAAEPVYKHIPMKHYLVFDAGAEKTPMQKVMSKLVDFSKNADGKSGAAELSPDNLSTLESLASTIVATNRYHSTTISDQQLDLIVHLLKTWPTEYVFPLLDLARLVVLHPNASAGANRRKYVWEKIVPLALAKCSLVSNGTVEGKTSNIAIPMLSMRFFVNCFKSTSSDESAGTVVAPFLDGIVDCAKAFSESPNKNIRLSVATLALNVSCFLMKQEASLTKVAITGVGEKIISLIQSMLSSGLYDNEATSRAFVALGTVLLISSMREKVMALDSNTNSITLLFKDVEKYGEKATAVAKEIQLVLKS
;
A
#
# COMPACT_ATOMS: atom_id res chain seq x y z
N ILE A 1 1.27 1.87 -33.90
CA ILE A 1 1.46 1.76 -32.43
C ILE A 1 2.92 2.12 -32.16
N LEU A 2 3.19 3.13 -31.34
CA LEU A 2 4.56 3.49 -30.96
C LEU A 2 4.92 2.68 -29.71
N GLY A 3 5.91 1.79 -29.84
CA GLY A 3 6.33 0.90 -28.76
C GLY A 3 7.31 1.59 -27.81
N HIS A 4 7.18 1.32 -26.51
CA HIS A 4 8.16 1.70 -25.51
C HIS A 4 9.07 0.51 -25.18
N PRO A 5 10.35 0.74 -24.85
CA PRO A 5 11.27 -0.30 -24.42
C PRO A 5 10.98 -0.84 -23.00
N GLY A 6 9.97 -0.31 -22.31
CA GLY A 6 9.57 -0.77 -20.98
C GLY A 6 8.21 -0.22 -20.57
N CYS A 7 7.82 -0.49 -19.33
CA CYS A 7 6.55 -0.01 -18.79
C CYS A 7 6.50 1.53 -18.74
N VAL A 8 5.41 2.13 -19.21
CA VAL A 8 5.15 3.56 -19.07
C VAL A 8 4.49 3.81 -17.71
N TRP A 9 5.08 4.70 -16.92
CA TRP A 9 4.64 5.00 -15.54
C TRP A 9 3.73 6.23 -15.46
N THR A 10 3.92 7.16 -16.39
CA THR A 10 3.17 8.41 -16.41
C THR A 10 3.04 8.95 -17.82
N VAL A 11 1.94 9.65 -18.06
CA VAL A 11 1.69 10.41 -19.28
C VAL A 11 1.23 11.82 -18.88
N LEU A 12 1.74 12.82 -19.59
CA LEU A 12 1.42 14.23 -19.37
C LEU A 12 1.02 14.86 -20.70
N SER A 13 -0.17 15.48 -20.74
CA SER A 13 -0.56 16.34 -21.86
C SER A 13 0.16 17.68 -21.72
N LEU A 14 0.79 18.14 -22.80
CA LEU A 14 1.47 19.44 -22.84
C LEU A 14 0.54 20.52 -23.42
N PRO A 15 0.69 21.81 -23.02
CA PRO A 15 -0.16 22.90 -23.51
C PRO A 15 -0.15 23.13 -25.02
N ASN A 16 0.88 22.60 -25.71
CA ASN A 16 1.07 22.73 -27.15
C ASN A 16 0.43 21.58 -27.97
N GLY A 17 -0.33 20.69 -27.32
CA GLY A 17 -1.02 19.55 -27.94
C GLY A 17 -0.19 18.28 -28.08
N ASP A 18 1.05 18.28 -27.58
CA ASP A 18 1.93 17.12 -27.54
C ASP A 18 1.73 16.33 -26.23
N PHE A 19 2.23 15.09 -26.16
CA PHE A 19 2.17 14.27 -24.94
C PHE A 19 3.55 13.78 -24.53
N ALA A 20 3.89 13.90 -23.25
CA ALA A 20 5.11 13.35 -22.69
C ALA A 20 4.82 12.03 -21.95
N THR A 21 5.69 11.03 -22.10
CA THR A 21 5.61 9.77 -21.36
C THR A 21 6.89 9.56 -20.55
N GLY A 22 6.75 9.13 -19.29
CA GLY A 22 7.86 8.62 -18.48
C GLY A 22 7.91 7.11 -18.53
N CYS A 23 8.98 6.54 -19.10
CA CYS A 23 9.16 5.11 -19.28
C CYS A 23 10.16 4.54 -18.25
N HIS A 24 10.05 3.24 -17.97
CA HIS A 24 10.87 2.53 -16.99
C HIS A 24 12.38 2.58 -17.29
N ASP A 25 12.75 2.83 -18.53
CA ASP A 25 14.14 3.04 -18.97
C ASP A 25 14.73 4.40 -18.55
N GLY A 26 14.03 5.15 -17.69
CA GLY A 26 14.47 6.44 -17.17
C GLY A 26 14.38 7.59 -18.19
N THR A 27 13.80 7.34 -19.38
CA THR A 27 13.75 8.33 -20.45
C THR A 27 12.36 8.93 -20.60
N VAL A 28 12.28 10.26 -20.55
CA VAL A 28 11.07 11.01 -20.90
C VAL A 28 11.03 11.23 -22.41
N ARG A 29 9.93 10.86 -23.04
CA ARG A 29 9.73 11.00 -24.49
C ARG A 29 8.54 11.89 -24.77
N ILE A 30 8.69 12.82 -25.70
CA ILE A 30 7.62 13.72 -26.15
C ILE A 30 7.15 13.29 -27.53
N PHE A 31 5.86 13.02 -27.65
CA PHE A 31 5.20 12.65 -28.88
C PHE A 31 4.40 13.82 -29.42
N THR A 32 4.64 14.17 -30.67
CA THR A 32 4.02 15.30 -31.35
C THR A 32 3.32 14.86 -32.63
N SER A 33 2.19 15.49 -32.94
CA SER A 33 1.54 15.41 -34.24
C SER A 33 2.02 16.51 -35.21
N CYS A 34 2.83 17.47 -34.74
CA CYS A 34 3.30 18.60 -35.52
C CYS A 34 4.57 18.25 -36.31
N PRO A 35 4.56 18.30 -37.66
CA PRO A 35 5.71 17.91 -38.48
C PRO A 35 6.99 18.72 -38.19
N SER A 36 6.85 20.00 -37.82
CA SER A 36 8.00 20.88 -37.55
C SER A 36 8.69 20.62 -36.22
N ARG A 37 8.06 19.84 -35.32
CA ARG A 37 8.62 19.44 -34.01
C ARG A 37 9.00 17.96 -33.96
N LYS A 38 8.87 17.25 -35.08
CA LYS A 38 9.17 15.82 -35.18
C LYS A 38 10.65 15.60 -34.90
N ALA A 39 10.96 14.61 -34.07
CA ALA A 39 12.33 14.20 -33.78
C ALA A 39 13.08 13.78 -35.05
N SER A 40 14.40 13.73 -34.97
CA SER A 40 15.24 13.28 -36.08
C SER A 40 14.92 11.83 -36.47
N SER A 41 15.23 11.44 -37.71
CA SER A 41 15.07 10.05 -38.15
C SER A 41 15.88 9.07 -37.32
N GLU A 42 17.02 9.51 -36.78
CA GLU A 42 17.89 8.72 -35.93
C GLU A 42 17.25 8.43 -34.57
N ASP A 43 16.66 9.43 -33.92
CA ASP A 43 15.98 9.26 -32.62
C ASP A 43 14.76 8.34 -32.71
N ILE A 44 14.02 8.44 -33.82
CA ILE A 44 12.86 7.58 -34.09
C ILE A 44 13.32 6.13 -34.27
N ALA A 45 14.37 5.91 -35.07
CA ALA A 45 14.94 4.58 -35.28
C ALA A 45 15.51 3.99 -33.98
N ALA A 46 16.14 4.81 -33.14
CA ALA A 46 16.68 4.39 -31.84
C ALA A 46 15.57 3.93 -30.88
N LEU A 47 14.42 4.63 -30.85
CA LEU A 47 13.25 4.22 -30.09
C LEU A 47 12.70 2.87 -30.58
N GLU A 48 12.52 2.72 -31.89
CA GLU A 48 12.02 1.47 -32.48
C GLU A 48 12.96 0.29 -32.21
N ALA A 49 14.27 0.50 -32.34
CA ALA A 49 15.29 -0.50 -32.01
C ALA A 49 15.27 -0.88 -30.53
N ALA A 50 15.17 0.09 -29.63
CA ALA A 50 15.09 -0.17 -28.18
C ALA A 50 13.81 -0.94 -27.81
N ALA A 51 12.67 -0.58 -28.40
CA ALA A 51 11.42 -1.32 -28.19
C ALA A 51 11.50 -2.76 -28.71
N THR A 52 12.20 -2.97 -29.82
CA THR A 52 12.40 -4.29 -30.43
C THR A 52 13.35 -5.15 -29.59
N ALA A 53 14.47 -4.58 -29.14
CA ALA A 53 15.46 -5.27 -28.32
C ALA A 53 14.90 -5.66 -26.93
N SER A 54 14.04 -4.82 -26.35
CA SER A 54 13.36 -5.14 -25.08
C SER A 54 12.47 -6.36 -25.19
N LYS A 55 11.70 -6.48 -26.28
CA LYS A 55 10.85 -7.66 -26.56
C LYS A 55 11.66 -8.94 -26.80
N ALA A 56 12.87 -8.83 -27.34
CA ALA A 56 13.75 -9.97 -27.58
C ALA A 56 14.46 -10.47 -26.31
N LYS A 57 14.75 -9.60 -25.35
CA LYS A 57 15.45 -9.95 -24.09
C LYS A 57 14.58 -10.72 -23.09
N SER A 58 13.27 -10.77 -23.29
CA SER A 58 12.33 -11.38 -22.36
C SER A 58 11.98 -12.84 -22.69
N SER A 59 12.42 -13.43 -23.82
CA SER A 59 12.15 -14.85 -24.12
C SER A 59 13.17 -15.79 -23.46
N SER A 60 12.77 -16.53 -22.43
CA SER A 60 13.62 -17.49 -21.71
C SER A 60 13.58 -18.89 -22.34
N GLY A 61 14.13 -19.08 -23.54
CA GLY A 61 14.12 -20.35 -24.28
C GLY A 61 15.00 -21.47 -23.71
N PRO A 62 14.74 -22.75 -24.07
CA PRO A 62 15.66 -23.86 -23.77
C PRO A 62 17.05 -23.56 -24.34
N SER A 63 18.09 -23.92 -23.60
CA SER A 63 19.48 -23.71 -24.01
C SER A 63 19.81 -24.49 -25.29
N SER A 64 20.78 -24.02 -26.06
CA SER A 64 21.21 -24.66 -27.31
C SER A 64 21.60 -26.14 -27.12
N GLU A 65 22.08 -26.50 -25.92
CA GLU A 65 22.45 -27.86 -25.53
C GLU A 65 21.24 -28.76 -25.28
N GLU A 66 20.15 -28.22 -24.75
CA GLU A 66 18.88 -28.93 -24.54
C GLU A 66 18.18 -29.18 -25.87
N ILE A 67 18.18 -28.18 -26.76
CA ILE A 67 17.61 -28.27 -28.10
C ILE A 67 18.31 -29.38 -28.92
N ALA A 68 19.62 -29.54 -28.76
CA ALA A 68 20.40 -30.57 -29.45
C ALA A 68 20.07 -32.02 -29.02
N LYS A 69 19.45 -32.21 -27.85
CA LYS A 69 19.04 -33.53 -27.33
C LYS A 69 17.64 -33.95 -27.77
N LEU A 70 16.88 -33.04 -28.38
CA LEU A 70 15.50 -33.31 -28.82
C LEU A 70 15.45 -34.14 -30.12
N PRO A 71 14.40 -34.96 -30.33
CA PRO A 71 14.18 -35.64 -31.60
C PRO A 71 14.05 -34.64 -32.74
N ARG A 72 14.68 -34.91 -33.90
CA ARG A 72 14.55 -34.03 -35.07
C ARG A 72 13.12 -34.05 -35.62
N TRP A 73 12.62 -32.90 -36.04
CA TRP A 73 11.29 -32.72 -36.62
C TRP A 73 11.00 -33.69 -37.77
N ASP A 74 12.00 -34.04 -38.57
CA ASP A 74 11.87 -34.97 -39.70
C ASP A 74 11.53 -36.40 -39.25
N MET A 75 11.85 -36.77 -38.01
CA MET A 75 11.54 -38.09 -37.44
C MET A 75 10.07 -38.25 -37.06
N ARG A 76 9.28 -37.17 -37.05
CA ARG A 76 7.85 -37.22 -36.67
C ARG A 76 7.02 -38.14 -37.56
N ALA A 77 7.42 -38.34 -38.82
CA ALA A 77 6.71 -39.20 -39.76
C ALA A 77 6.82 -40.70 -39.40
N VAL A 78 7.85 -41.07 -38.64
CA VAL A 78 8.13 -42.46 -38.24
C VAL A 78 7.72 -42.71 -36.78
N GLN A 79 7.61 -41.65 -35.98
CA GLN A 79 7.25 -41.74 -34.58
C GLN A 79 5.72 -41.64 -34.39
N THR A 80 5.08 -42.72 -33.97
CA THR A 80 3.64 -42.72 -33.65
C THR A 80 3.38 -42.26 -32.23
N GLY A 81 2.37 -41.41 -32.01
CA GLY A 81 1.90 -41.07 -30.67
C GLY A 81 1.18 -42.24 -29.99
N ARG A 82 1.15 -42.23 -28.67
CA ARG A 82 0.56 -43.27 -27.80
C ARG A 82 -0.93 -43.04 -27.56
N SER A 83 -1.38 -41.79 -27.54
CA SER A 83 -2.76 -41.41 -27.31
C SER A 83 -3.08 -40.09 -28.01
N ASP A 84 -4.34 -39.91 -28.41
CA ASP A 84 -4.79 -38.63 -28.98
C ASP A 84 -4.50 -37.47 -28.02
N GLY A 85 -4.04 -36.36 -28.57
CA GLY A 85 -3.68 -35.18 -27.81
C GLY A 85 -2.32 -35.22 -27.09
N GLN A 86 -1.53 -36.30 -27.21
CA GLN A 86 -0.17 -36.37 -26.63
C GLN A 86 0.71 -35.24 -27.18
N VAL A 87 1.44 -34.53 -26.32
CA VAL A 87 2.38 -33.47 -26.71
C VAL A 87 3.83 -33.97 -26.66
N GLN A 88 4.63 -33.64 -27.67
CA GLN A 88 6.07 -33.90 -27.72
C GLN A 88 6.82 -32.73 -28.36
N VAL A 89 8.05 -32.48 -27.89
CA VAL A 89 8.91 -31.42 -28.42
C VAL A 89 9.95 -32.01 -29.39
N PHE A 90 10.15 -31.36 -30.53
CA PHE A 90 11.08 -31.71 -31.58
C PHE A 90 12.06 -30.55 -31.84
N GLN A 91 13.25 -30.85 -32.36
CA GLN A 91 14.16 -29.83 -32.87
C GLN A 91 13.91 -29.59 -34.37
N ARG A 92 13.75 -28.33 -34.76
CA ARG A 92 13.75 -27.86 -36.16
C ARG A 92 14.59 -26.60 -36.27
N ASP A 93 15.61 -26.59 -37.13
CA ASP A 93 16.44 -25.41 -37.42
C ASP A 93 17.03 -24.69 -36.19
N GLY A 94 17.51 -25.47 -35.21
CA GLY A 94 18.08 -24.91 -33.97
C GLY A 94 17.05 -24.38 -32.97
N LYS A 95 15.76 -24.62 -33.22
CA LYS A 95 14.63 -24.24 -32.36
C LYS A 95 13.92 -25.48 -31.84
N ALA A 96 13.33 -25.38 -30.65
CA ALA A 96 12.45 -26.40 -30.11
C ALA A 96 11.01 -26.13 -30.57
N ILE A 97 10.30 -27.14 -31.08
CA ILE A 97 8.94 -27.06 -31.62
C ILE A 97 8.07 -28.07 -30.88
N ALA A 98 7.01 -27.62 -30.21
CA ALA A 98 6.00 -28.49 -29.64
C ALA A 98 5.02 -28.96 -30.72
N ALA A 99 4.70 -30.24 -30.74
CA ALA A 99 3.66 -30.83 -31.57
C ALA A 99 2.76 -31.76 -30.77
N GLN A 100 1.50 -31.87 -31.21
CA GLN A 100 0.47 -32.69 -30.61
C GLN A 100 0.10 -33.84 -31.55
N TRP A 101 -0.02 -35.06 -31.03
CA TRP A 101 -0.47 -36.22 -31.77
C TRP A 101 -1.97 -36.14 -32.02
N SER A 102 -2.38 -36.29 -33.28
CA SER A 102 -3.78 -36.44 -33.67
C SER A 102 -4.01 -37.90 -34.09
N ALA A 103 -4.77 -38.65 -33.28
CA ALA A 103 -5.13 -40.03 -33.57
C ALA A 103 -6.01 -40.12 -34.83
N THR A 104 -6.88 -39.13 -35.06
CA THR A 104 -7.74 -39.04 -36.25
C THR A 104 -6.93 -38.94 -37.54
N SER A 105 -5.84 -38.17 -37.55
CA SER A 105 -5.01 -38.01 -38.74
C SER A 105 -3.77 -38.91 -38.75
N SER A 106 -3.48 -39.61 -37.65
CA SER A 106 -2.25 -40.37 -37.43
C SER A 106 -0.97 -39.56 -37.69
N THR A 107 -0.99 -38.27 -37.35
CA THR A 107 0.15 -37.36 -37.53
C THR A 107 0.40 -36.46 -36.32
N TRP A 108 1.63 -35.96 -36.22
CA TRP A 108 1.99 -34.88 -35.32
C TRP A 108 1.64 -33.52 -35.95
N ILE A 109 0.78 -32.77 -35.27
CA ILE A 109 0.37 -31.43 -35.64
C ILE A 109 1.23 -30.42 -34.86
N GLU A 110 1.86 -29.48 -35.55
CA GLU A 110 2.65 -28.43 -34.92
C GLU A 110 1.76 -27.53 -34.06
N VAL A 111 2.16 -27.33 -32.80
CA VAL A 111 1.48 -26.46 -31.82
C VAL A 111 2.20 -25.12 -31.72
N GLY A 112 3.54 -25.10 -31.81
CA GLY A 112 4.33 -23.86 -31.84
C GLY A 112 5.79 -24.02 -31.43
N GLU A 113 6.56 -22.94 -31.46
CA GLU A 113 7.96 -22.89 -30.99
C GLU A 113 8.03 -22.78 -29.46
N VAL A 114 8.88 -23.59 -28.82
CA VAL A 114 9.09 -23.64 -27.37
C VAL A 114 10.09 -22.57 -26.98
N THR A 115 9.56 -21.46 -26.45
CA THR A 115 10.32 -20.29 -25.99
C THR A 115 10.65 -20.31 -24.48
N GLY A 116 10.55 -21.47 -23.84
CA GLY A 116 11.09 -21.69 -22.50
C GLY A 116 10.50 -22.86 -21.73
N SER A 117 11.35 -23.58 -20.99
CA SER A 117 10.90 -24.39 -19.86
C SER A 117 10.75 -23.45 -18.65
N ASN A 118 9.62 -22.76 -18.61
CA ASN A 118 9.24 -22.00 -17.44
C ASN A 118 8.33 -22.91 -16.60
N GLU A 119 8.65 -23.15 -15.32
CA GLU A 119 7.77 -23.93 -14.42
C GLU A 119 6.37 -23.30 -14.31
N ASN A 120 6.26 -22.01 -14.65
CA ASN A 120 5.02 -21.26 -14.71
C ASN A 120 4.41 -21.16 -16.12
N ALA A 121 4.98 -21.74 -17.17
CA ALA A 121 4.33 -21.73 -18.49
C ALA A 121 3.09 -22.64 -18.50
N GLY A 122 2.05 -22.25 -19.23
CA GLY A 122 0.80 -23.01 -19.27
C GLY A 122 -0.20 -22.48 -20.27
N ALA A 123 -1.33 -23.16 -20.38
CA ALA A 123 -2.46 -22.73 -21.19
C ALA A 123 -3.67 -22.40 -20.31
N ILE A 124 -4.39 -21.32 -20.67
CA ILE A 124 -5.69 -20.95 -20.11
C ILE A 124 -6.67 -20.92 -21.30
N ASP A 125 -7.73 -21.72 -21.22
CA ASP A 125 -8.78 -21.80 -22.26
C ASP A 125 -8.27 -22.06 -23.69
N GLY A 126 -7.22 -22.88 -23.82
CA GLY A 126 -6.61 -23.23 -25.10
C GLY A 126 -5.63 -22.19 -25.66
N VAL A 127 -5.44 -21.06 -24.95
CA VAL A 127 -4.43 -20.05 -25.29
C VAL A 127 -3.18 -20.27 -24.45
N SER A 128 -2.03 -20.39 -25.11
CA SER A 128 -0.72 -20.60 -24.47
C SER A 128 -0.14 -19.27 -23.98
N PHE A 129 0.45 -19.26 -22.78
CA PHE A 129 1.14 -18.11 -22.19
C PHE A 129 2.54 -18.50 -21.69
N ASP A 130 3.49 -17.56 -21.78
CA ASP A 130 4.84 -17.75 -21.23
C ASP A 130 4.83 -17.93 -19.70
N HIS A 131 3.89 -17.27 -19.01
CA HIS A 131 3.65 -17.39 -17.59
C HIS A 131 2.15 -17.48 -17.29
N VAL A 132 1.77 -18.39 -16.39
CA VAL A 132 0.43 -18.58 -15.84
C VAL A 132 0.56 -18.54 -14.33
N PHE A 133 0.09 -17.43 -13.72
CA PHE A 133 0.19 -17.25 -12.28
C PHE A 133 -1.16 -17.46 -11.57
N PRO A 134 -1.17 -18.05 -10.35
CA PRO A 134 -2.35 -18.10 -9.52
C PRO A 134 -2.59 -16.74 -8.85
N ILE A 135 -3.79 -16.18 -9.02
CA ILE A 135 -4.28 -15.00 -8.32
C ILE A 135 -5.33 -15.46 -7.31
N GLU A 136 -4.97 -15.38 -6.04
CA GLU A 136 -5.90 -15.63 -4.93
C GLU A 136 -6.73 -14.38 -4.67
N ILE A 137 -8.05 -14.53 -4.70
CA ILE A 137 -9.02 -13.46 -4.50
C ILE A 137 -9.95 -13.83 -3.37
N ASP A 138 -10.05 -12.90 -2.42
CA ASP A 138 -10.98 -13.00 -1.29
C ASP A 138 -12.41 -12.73 -1.77
N LEU A 139 -13.26 -13.75 -1.69
CA LEU A 139 -14.70 -13.60 -1.90
C LEU A 139 -15.33 -12.93 -0.68
N ARG A 140 -16.28 -12.02 -0.92
CA ARG A 140 -16.98 -11.19 0.11
C ARG A 140 -17.80 -11.99 1.15
N GLY A 141 -17.72 -13.33 1.14
CA GLY A 141 -18.34 -14.27 2.08
C GLY A 141 -17.37 -15.12 2.90
N GLY A 142 -16.04 -14.91 2.80
CA GLY A 142 -15.04 -15.60 3.62
C GLY A 142 -14.40 -16.85 3.00
N GLY A 143 -14.40 -16.97 1.68
CA GLY A 143 -13.64 -18.00 0.96
C GLY A 143 -12.60 -17.37 0.02
N VAL A 144 -11.50 -18.07 -0.24
CA VAL A 144 -10.48 -17.67 -1.24
C VAL A 144 -10.76 -18.45 -2.52
N THR A 145 -10.88 -17.76 -3.65
CA THR A 145 -10.86 -18.40 -4.97
C THR A 145 -9.53 -18.13 -5.65
N THR A 146 -8.97 -19.14 -6.32
CA THR A 146 -7.72 -19.01 -7.07
C THR A 146 -8.05 -18.99 -8.56
N LEU A 147 -7.88 -17.83 -9.18
CA LEU A 147 -8.00 -17.64 -10.62
C LEU A 147 -6.61 -17.70 -11.26
N LYS A 148 -6.52 -17.97 -12.56
CA LYS A 148 -5.24 -18.02 -13.27
C LYS A 148 -5.12 -16.85 -14.23
N ILE A 149 -4.03 -16.11 -14.15
CA ILE A 149 -3.71 -15.02 -15.09
C ILE A 149 -2.61 -15.46 -16.04
N GLY A 150 -2.83 -15.29 -17.35
CA GLY A 150 -1.84 -15.53 -18.39
C GLY A 150 -1.07 -14.25 -18.71
N TYR A 151 0.26 -14.35 -18.83
CA TYR A 151 1.15 -13.23 -19.15
C TYR A 151 2.24 -13.68 -20.12
N ASN A 152 2.43 -12.94 -21.21
CA ASN A 152 3.55 -13.15 -22.12
C ASN A 152 4.71 -12.20 -21.81
N ASN A 153 5.91 -12.69 -22.06
CA ASN A 153 7.13 -11.92 -21.90
C ASN A 153 7.11 -10.69 -22.81
N GLY A 154 7.20 -9.50 -22.21
CA GLY A 154 7.17 -8.23 -22.93
C GLY A 154 5.78 -7.55 -22.98
N ASP A 155 4.73 -8.20 -22.49
CA ASP A 155 3.43 -7.55 -22.27
C ASP A 155 3.53 -6.50 -21.16
N ASN A 156 2.63 -5.50 -21.19
CA ASN A 156 2.55 -4.53 -20.09
C ASN A 156 1.78 -5.16 -18.90
N PRO A 157 2.40 -5.30 -17.72
CA PRO A 157 1.76 -5.93 -16.55
C PRO A 157 0.45 -5.28 -16.11
N PHE A 158 0.31 -3.97 -16.27
CA PHE A 158 -0.93 -3.25 -15.93
C PHE A 158 -2.03 -3.49 -16.97
N VAL A 159 -1.68 -3.63 -18.25
CA VAL A 159 -2.66 -3.96 -19.30
C VAL A 159 -3.14 -5.39 -19.12
N THR A 160 -2.23 -6.33 -18.84
CA THR A 160 -2.57 -7.72 -18.55
C THR A 160 -3.43 -7.83 -17.28
N ALA A 161 -3.07 -7.11 -16.21
CA ALA A 161 -3.85 -7.06 -14.98
C ALA A 161 -5.24 -6.43 -15.18
N GLN A 162 -5.33 -5.35 -15.95
CA GLN A 162 -6.61 -4.70 -16.27
C GLN A 162 -7.54 -5.65 -17.02
N LYS A 163 -7.02 -6.29 -18.08
CA LYS A 163 -7.81 -7.25 -18.85
C LYS A 163 -8.28 -8.41 -17.97
N PHE A 164 -7.40 -8.93 -17.11
CA PHE A 164 -7.77 -10.01 -16.18
C PHE A 164 -8.86 -9.60 -15.18
N ILE A 165 -8.81 -8.35 -14.70
CA ILE A 165 -9.85 -7.77 -13.83
C ILE A 165 -11.17 -7.67 -14.57
N ASP A 166 -11.16 -7.18 -15.80
CA ASP A 166 -12.35 -7.04 -16.64
C ASP A 166 -12.96 -8.41 -16.96
N ASP A 167 -12.13 -9.38 -17.37
CA ASP A 167 -12.55 -10.73 -17.78
C ASP A 167 -13.16 -11.56 -16.62
N HIS A 168 -12.77 -11.27 -15.37
CA HIS A 168 -13.25 -11.98 -14.18
C HIS A 168 -14.14 -11.12 -13.27
N GLU A 169 -14.58 -9.95 -13.75
CA GLU A 169 -15.42 -8.98 -13.02
C GLU A 169 -14.89 -8.62 -11.62
N LEU A 170 -13.57 -8.46 -11.53
CA LEU A 170 -12.86 -8.21 -10.27
C LEU A 170 -12.86 -6.73 -9.91
N ASP A 171 -12.49 -6.44 -8.66
CA ASP A 171 -12.37 -5.06 -8.19
C ASP A 171 -11.17 -4.36 -8.83
N GLN A 172 -11.36 -3.15 -9.35
CA GLN A 172 -10.32 -2.32 -9.97
C GLN A 172 -9.14 -2.04 -9.01
N ASN A 173 -9.38 -2.10 -7.69
CA ASN A 173 -8.36 -1.94 -6.67
C ASN A 173 -7.29 -3.04 -6.72
N TYR A 174 -7.58 -4.20 -7.30
CA TYR A 174 -6.59 -5.25 -7.53
C TYR A 174 -5.59 -4.91 -8.64
N LEU A 175 -5.82 -3.87 -9.45
CA LEU A 175 -4.99 -3.56 -10.63
C LEU A 175 -3.53 -3.41 -10.25
N ALA A 176 -3.24 -2.55 -9.27
CA ALA A 176 -1.87 -2.30 -8.83
C ALA A 176 -1.23 -3.57 -8.25
N GLN A 177 -1.97 -4.29 -7.40
CA GLN A 177 -1.51 -5.51 -6.74
C GLN A 177 -1.21 -6.64 -7.75
N ILE A 178 -2.10 -6.89 -8.71
CA ILE A 178 -1.92 -7.92 -9.74
C ILE A 178 -0.77 -7.52 -10.68
N ALA A 179 -0.67 -6.23 -11.06
CA ALA A 179 0.43 -5.76 -11.90
C ALA A 179 1.80 -5.82 -11.19
N ASP A 180 1.85 -5.51 -9.89
CA ASP A 180 3.06 -5.69 -9.05
C ASP A 180 3.40 -7.18 -8.91
N TYR A 181 2.40 -8.04 -8.72
CA TYR A 181 2.56 -9.49 -8.60
C TYR A 181 3.12 -10.12 -9.88
N ILE A 182 2.59 -9.74 -11.05
CA ILE A 182 3.16 -10.12 -12.35
C ILE A 182 4.64 -9.70 -12.41
N ARG A 183 4.95 -8.43 -12.15
CA ARG A 183 6.32 -7.88 -12.23
C ARG A 183 7.31 -8.61 -11.34
N GLN A 184 6.90 -8.92 -10.11
CA GLN A 184 7.73 -9.62 -9.13
C GLN A 184 8.07 -11.03 -9.59
N ARG A 185 7.11 -11.73 -10.21
CA ARG A 185 7.28 -13.12 -10.65
C ARG A 185 7.95 -13.24 -12.01
N THR A 186 7.90 -12.20 -12.84
CA THR A 186 8.54 -12.17 -14.17
C THR A 186 9.94 -11.57 -14.15
N GLY A 187 10.53 -11.34 -12.97
CA GLY A 187 11.92 -10.90 -12.81
C GLY A 187 12.23 -9.46 -13.26
N ALA A 188 11.21 -8.60 -13.38
CA ALA A 188 11.41 -7.19 -13.71
C ALA A 188 11.96 -6.42 -12.48
N SER A 189 13.24 -6.63 -12.16
CA SER A 189 13.98 -5.79 -11.21
C SER A 189 14.04 -4.35 -11.71
N ALA A 190 13.61 -3.39 -10.90
CA ALA A 190 13.83 -1.98 -11.17
C ALA A 190 15.35 -1.70 -11.23
N PRO A 191 15.87 -0.98 -12.25
CA PRO A 191 17.25 -0.54 -12.24
C PRO A 191 17.42 0.53 -11.16
N THR A 192 18.17 0.18 -10.12
CA THR A 192 18.75 1.13 -9.17
C THR A 192 19.71 2.07 -9.91
N LEU A 193 19.33 3.34 -10.02
CA LEU A 193 20.23 4.39 -10.49
C LEU A 193 21.33 4.64 -9.45
N GLY A 194 22.57 4.34 -9.85
CA GLY A 194 23.76 5.01 -9.33
C GLY A 194 24.64 4.19 -8.37
N MET A 195 25.36 3.20 -8.89
CA MET A 195 26.76 2.98 -8.55
C MET A 195 27.36 2.02 -9.58
N ASP A 196 28.23 2.52 -10.44
CA ASP A 196 29.19 1.65 -11.12
C ASP A 196 30.60 2.19 -10.91
N ALA A 197 31.47 1.26 -10.53
CA ALA A 197 32.85 1.51 -10.19
C ALA A 197 33.72 1.44 -11.44
N SER A 198 34.66 2.37 -11.62
CA SER A 198 35.98 2.03 -12.18
C SER A 198 37.00 3.15 -12.00
N SER A 199 38.20 2.67 -11.67
CA SER A 199 39.48 3.33 -11.43
C SER A 199 39.99 4.25 -12.55
N GLY A 200 40.88 5.19 -12.18
CA GLY A 200 42.09 5.46 -12.97
C GLY A 200 42.41 6.91 -13.35
N ASN A 201 43.30 7.52 -12.55
CA ASN A 201 44.43 8.40 -12.94
C ASN A 201 44.26 9.77 -13.66
N THR A 202 44.83 10.76 -12.94
CA THR A 202 45.80 11.80 -13.36
C THR A 202 45.40 13.03 -14.19
N SER A 203 45.73 14.18 -13.58
CA SER A 203 46.34 15.39 -14.16
C SER A 203 45.45 16.57 -14.57
N ALA A 204 45.68 17.66 -13.84
CA ALA A 204 46.08 19.00 -14.32
C ALA A 204 45.10 20.14 -13.97
N ALA A 205 45.61 21.03 -13.09
CA ALA A 205 45.05 22.35 -12.80
C ALA A 205 45.25 23.32 -13.98
N PRO A 206 44.65 24.53 -13.93
CA PRO A 206 45.44 25.68 -13.47
C PRO A 206 44.69 26.72 -12.59
N SER A 207 45.26 26.98 -11.40
CA SER A 207 45.78 28.28 -10.85
C SER A 207 45.21 29.61 -11.43
N MET A 208 44.74 30.64 -10.69
CA MET A 208 45.31 31.49 -9.60
C MET A 208 44.33 32.68 -9.29
N PRO A 209 44.58 33.64 -8.35
CA PRO A 209 45.29 33.63 -7.07
C PRO A 209 44.50 34.26 -5.88
N SER A 210 45.15 34.18 -4.73
CA SER A 210 44.87 34.60 -3.34
C SER A 210 44.47 36.06 -3.05
N SER A 211 43.75 36.25 -1.93
CA SER A 211 44.17 37.19 -0.87
C SER A 211 43.74 36.72 0.53
N SER A 212 44.70 36.80 1.44
CA SER A 212 44.78 36.36 2.84
C SER A 212 43.77 36.96 3.82
N SER A 213 43.35 36.16 4.82
CA SER A 213 43.56 36.51 6.24
C SER A 213 43.25 35.32 7.17
N THR A 214 44.23 35.07 8.04
CA THR A 214 44.36 34.04 9.06
C THR A 214 43.27 34.13 10.14
N GLY A 215 42.70 32.99 10.53
CA GLY A 215 41.82 32.88 11.69
C GLY A 215 41.59 31.41 12.06
N ASN A 216 42.46 30.87 12.92
CA ASN A 216 42.26 29.55 13.53
C ASN A 216 40.91 29.49 14.23
N SER A 217 40.05 28.56 13.83
CA SER A 217 39.00 28.00 14.68
C SER A 217 38.86 26.53 14.36
N ALA A 218 39.00 25.72 15.40
CA ALA A 218 38.99 24.27 15.35
C ALA A 218 37.72 23.76 14.65
N SER A 219 37.90 23.03 13.56
CA SER A 219 36.84 22.26 12.93
C SER A 219 36.41 21.14 13.88
N THR A 220 35.29 21.35 14.57
CA THR A 220 34.55 20.29 15.21
C THR A 220 34.07 19.36 14.11
N SER A 221 34.60 18.14 14.07
CA SER A 221 34.10 17.07 13.24
C SER A 221 32.68 16.74 13.68
N SER A 222 31.67 17.33 13.04
CA SER A 222 30.30 16.84 13.17
C SER A 222 30.26 15.46 12.52
N ALA A 223 30.22 14.41 13.33
CA ALA A 223 29.92 13.06 12.87
C ALA A 223 28.61 13.12 12.06
N ALA A 224 28.63 12.59 10.84
CA ALA A 224 27.43 12.48 10.02
C ALA A 224 26.39 11.65 10.79
N GLU A 225 25.19 12.20 11.01
CA GLU A 225 24.14 11.45 11.69
C GLU A 225 23.79 10.18 10.90
N PRO A 226 23.51 9.06 11.60
CA PRO A 226 23.12 7.81 10.94
C PRO A 226 21.83 7.99 10.13
N VAL A 227 21.88 7.67 8.84
CA VAL A 227 20.70 7.66 7.97
C VAL A 227 20.03 6.29 8.05
N TYR A 228 18.76 6.27 8.47
CA TYR A 228 17.94 5.06 8.55
C TYR A 228 17.04 4.93 7.30
N LYS A 229 16.84 3.70 6.80
CA LYS A 229 16.05 3.42 5.60
C LYS A 229 14.56 3.30 5.91
N HIS A 230 14.20 2.72 7.05
CA HIS A 230 12.81 2.38 7.37
C HIS A 230 12.18 3.28 8.44
N ILE A 231 12.98 3.89 9.32
CA ILE A 231 12.53 4.90 10.29
C ILE A 231 13.10 6.29 9.96
N PRO A 232 12.42 7.39 10.34
CA PRO A 232 11.06 7.42 10.88
C PRO A 232 9.99 7.17 9.82
N MET A 233 8.77 6.87 10.29
CA MET A 233 7.59 6.91 9.42
C MET A 233 7.36 8.33 8.88
N LYS A 234 7.36 8.48 7.55
CA LYS A 234 7.29 9.80 6.89
C LYS A 234 5.86 10.31 6.68
N HIS A 235 4.91 9.40 6.46
CA HIS A 235 3.53 9.74 6.10
C HIS A 235 2.53 9.01 6.99
N TYR A 236 1.35 9.58 7.19
CA TYR A 236 0.26 8.86 7.86
C TYR A 236 -0.30 7.79 6.93
N LEU A 237 -0.58 6.62 7.48
CA LEU A 237 -1.39 5.61 6.82
C LEU A 237 -2.88 5.96 6.96
N VAL A 238 -3.70 5.46 6.03
CA VAL A 238 -5.15 5.67 6.01
C VAL A 238 -5.88 4.38 5.66
N PHE A 239 -7.17 4.32 6.01
CA PHE A 239 -8.13 3.31 5.58
C PHE A 239 -9.19 3.97 4.70
N ASP A 240 -8.91 4.03 3.40
CA ASP A 240 -9.70 4.73 2.37
C ASP A 240 -10.65 3.80 1.57
N ALA A 241 -10.43 2.48 1.62
CA ALA A 241 -11.35 1.50 1.04
C ALA A 241 -12.79 1.63 1.60
N GLY A 242 -13.77 1.60 0.72
CA GLY A 242 -15.20 1.72 1.03
C GLY A 242 -15.87 3.01 0.52
N ALA A 243 -15.10 3.94 -0.07
CA ALA A 243 -15.66 5.13 -0.72
C ALA A 243 -16.32 4.82 -2.07
N GLU A 244 -16.27 3.59 -2.58
CA GLU A 244 -16.90 3.21 -3.84
C GLU A 244 -18.42 3.15 -3.72
N LYS A 245 -19.12 3.28 -4.85
CA LYS A 245 -20.60 3.36 -4.90
C LYS A 245 -21.29 2.19 -4.19
N THR A 246 -20.87 0.95 -4.48
CA THR A 246 -21.54 -0.25 -3.95
C THR A 246 -21.30 -0.45 -2.44
N PRO A 247 -20.07 -0.35 -1.90
CA PRO A 247 -19.85 -0.32 -0.46
C PRO A 247 -20.63 0.80 0.25
N MET A 248 -20.61 2.02 -0.30
CA MET A 248 -21.32 3.15 0.31
C MET A 248 -22.84 2.93 0.35
N GLN A 249 -23.43 2.34 -0.70
CA GLN A 249 -24.84 1.95 -0.68
C GLN A 249 -25.17 0.97 0.46
N LYS A 250 -24.28 0.01 0.76
CA LYS A 250 -24.47 -0.92 1.89
C LYS A 250 -24.40 -0.21 3.24
N VAL A 251 -23.48 0.75 3.40
CA VAL A 251 -23.41 1.60 4.60
C VAL A 251 -24.72 2.36 4.78
N MET A 252 -25.23 2.98 3.71
CA MET A 252 -26.50 3.73 3.73
C MET A 252 -27.70 2.83 4.04
N SER A 253 -27.82 1.66 3.41
CA SER A 253 -28.87 0.69 3.74
C SER A 253 -28.82 0.29 5.21
N LYS A 254 -27.61 0.06 5.75
CA LYS A 254 -27.44 -0.33 7.15
C LYS A 254 -27.80 0.79 8.12
N LEU A 255 -27.50 2.05 7.79
CA LEU A 255 -27.94 3.22 8.55
C LEU A 255 -29.47 3.30 8.62
N VAL A 256 -30.17 3.12 7.50
CA VAL A 256 -31.64 3.12 7.44
C VAL A 256 -32.24 1.96 8.23
N ASP A 257 -31.69 0.76 8.10
CA ASP A 257 -32.16 -0.41 8.86
C ASP A 257 -31.97 -0.20 10.37
N PHE A 258 -30.87 0.43 10.77
CA PHE A 258 -30.56 0.66 12.17
C PHE A 258 -31.35 1.80 12.78
N SER A 259 -31.67 2.84 12.02
CA SER A 259 -32.52 3.93 12.52
C SER A 259 -33.89 3.44 12.94
N LYS A 260 -34.47 2.47 12.21
CA LYS A 260 -35.75 1.82 12.56
C LYS A 260 -35.70 1.03 13.87
N ASN A 261 -34.53 0.52 14.23
CA ASN A 261 -34.32 -0.33 15.40
C ASN A 261 -33.78 0.43 16.62
N ALA A 262 -33.35 1.69 16.45
CA ALA A 262 -32.79 2.52 17.50
C ALA A 262 -33.86 3.10 18.47
N ASP A 263 -35.08 3.32 17.96
CA ASP A 263 -36.20 3.97 18.65
C ASP A 263 -36.63 3.22 19.92
N GLY A 264 -36.61 1.88 19.88
CA GLY A 264 -37.08 1.02 20.97
C GLY A 264 -36.17 0.89 22.19
N LYS A 265 -34.91 1.37 22.15
CA LYS A 265 -33.93 1.15 23.24
C LYS A 265 -33.41 2.41 23.94
N SER A 266 -33.64 3.59 23.38
CA SER A 266 -32.96 4.82 23.86
C SER A 266 -33.72 6.13 23.67
N GLY A 267 -34.94 6.10 23.11
CA GLY A 267 -35.63 7.33 22.69
C GLY A 267 -34.94 8.05 21.52
N ALA A 268 -34.05 7.36 20.80
CA ALA A 268 -33.43 7.86 19.60
C ALA A 268 -34.42 7.77 18.43
N ALA A 269 -34.93 8.92 18.01
CA ALA A 269 -35.88 9.00 16.90
C ALA A 269 -35.33 8.35 15.62
N GLU A 270 -36.20 7.68 14.87
CA GLU A 270 -35.95 7.25 13.51
C GLU A 270 -35.43 8.43 12.65
N LEU A 271 -34.59 8.13 11.65
CA LEU A 271 -34.08 9.16 10.74
C LEU A 271 -35.25 9.85 10.04
N SER A 272 -35.38 11.16 10.24
CA SER A 272 -36.32 11.97 9.47
C SER A 272 -35.95 11.95 7.97
N PRO A 273 -36.92 12.20 7.08
CA PRO A 273 -36.66 12.32 5.64
C PRO A 273 -35.54 13.32 5.31
N ASP A 274 -35.46 14.44 6.05
CA ASP A 274 -34.43 15.47 5.87
C ASP A 274 -33.04 14.98 6.29
N ASN A 275 -32.95 14.24 7.40
CA ASN A 275 -31.69 13.65 7.85
C ASN A 275 -31.21 12.58 6.87
N LEU A 276 -32.13 11.77 6.34
CA LEU A 276 -31.80 10.77 5.32
C LEU A 276 -31.27 11.42 4.04
N SER A 277 -31.96 12.44 3.52
CA SER A 277 -31.52 13.22 2.37
C SER A 277 -30.13 13.86 2.59
N THR A 278 -29.88 14.37 3.80
CA THR A 278 -28.57 14.92 4.18
C THR A 278 -27.46 13.87 4.13
N LEU A 279 -27.72 12.65 4.63
CA LEU A 279 -26.77 11.54 4.58
C LEU A 279 -26.56 11.02 3.15
N GLU A 280 -27.60 10.96 2.32
CA GLU A 280 -27.50 10.56 0.90
C GLU A 280 -26.66 11.54 0.08
N SER A 281 -26.85 12.84 0.32
CA SER A 281 -26.03 13.90 -0.28
C SER A 281 -24.56 13.80 0.17
N LEU A 282 -24.33 13.52 1.46
CA LEU A 282 -22.99 13.30 1.99
C LEU A 282 -22.34 12.06 1.36
N ALA A 283 -23.04 10.92 1.33
CA ALA A 283 -22.57 9.69 0.70
C ALA A 283 -22.22 9.90 -0.78
N SER A 284 -23.05 10.63 -1.51
CA SER A 284 -22.79 10.98 -2.92
C SER A 284 -21.51 11.82 -3.07
N THR A 285 -21.26 12.73 -2.12
CA THR A 285 -20.02 13.52 -2.07
C THR A 285 -18.80 12.63 -1.84
N ILE A 286 -18.88 11.69 -0.89
CA ILE A 286 -17.78 10.76 -0.58
C ILE A 286 -17.50 9.79 -1.74
N VAL A 287 -18.52 9.36 -2.48
CA VAL A 287 -18.34 8.47 -3.64
C VAL A 287 -17.65 9.15 -4.82
N ALA A 288 -17.83 10.46 -4.98
CA ALA A 288 -17.26 11.24 -6.08
C ALA A 288 -15.80 11.65 -5.79
N THR A 289 -14.91 10.67 -5.54
CA THR A 289 -13.50 10.91 -5.16
C THR A 289 -12.73 11.76 -6.17
N ASN A 290 -13.04 11.61 -7.46
CA ASN A 290 -12.46 12.42 -8.54
C ASN A 290 -12.90 13.90 -8.50
N ARG A 291 -13.88 14.27 -7.69
CA ARG A 291 -14.42 15.63 -7.55
C ARG A 291 -14.13 16.29 -6.21
N TYR A 292 -13.32 15.67 -5.34
CA TYR A 292 -12.98 16.20 -4.01
C TYR A 292 -12.38 17.62 -4.02
N HIS A 293 -11.78 18.04 -5.13
CA HIS A 293 -11.26 19.40 -5.32
C HIS A 293 -12.34 20.46 -5.57
N SER A 294 -13.57 20.03 -5.86
CA SER A 294 -14.71 20.87 -6.25
C SER A 294 -15.95 20.67 -5.36
N THR A 295 -15.96 19.65 -4.51
CA THR A 295 -17.02 19.36 -3.57
C THR A 295 -16.67 19.83 -2.16
N THR A 296 -17.70 20.05 -1.34
CA THR A 296 -17.56 20.47 0.05
C THR A 296 -18.48 19.66 0.94
N ILE A 297 -18.11 19.53 2.21
CA ILE A 297 -18.95 18.92 3.23
C ILE A 297 -19.56 20.05 4.05
N SER A 298 -20.88 20.14 4.11
CA SER A 298 -21.55 21.21 4.85
C SER A 298 -21.42 21.03 6.36
N ASP A 299 -21.59 22.11 7.13
CA ASP A 299 -21.58 22.04 8.59
C ASP A 299 -22.76 21.20 9.10
N GLN A 300 -23.93 21.33 8.45
CA GLN A 300 -25.10 20.49 8.72
C GLN A 300 -24.81 18.99 8.59
N GLN A 301 -24.01 18.58 7.60
CA GLN A 301 -23.60 17.17 7.42
C GLN A 301 -22.72 16.69 8.57
N LEU A 302 -21.79 17.51 9.06
CA LEU A 302 -20.95 17.18 10.22
C LEU A 302 -21.76 17.18 11.53
N ASP A 303 -22.63 18.16 11.72
CA ASP A 303 -23.54 18.26 12.86
C ASP A 303 -24.47 17.04 12.94
N LEU A 304 -24.92 16.51 11.80
CA LEU A 304 -25.73 15.30 11.77
C LEU A 304 -24.93 14.07 12.24
N ILE A 305 -23.66 13.92 11.85
CA ILE A 305 -22.79 12.84 12.39
C ILE A 305 -22.66 12.97 13.90
N VAL A 306 -22.41 14.18 14.42
CA VAL A 306 -22.31 14.45 15.86
C VAL A 306 -23.62 14.09 16.57
N HIS A 307 -24.75 14.53 16.02
CA HIS A 307 -26.06 14.26 16.58
C HIS A 307 -26.31 12.75 16.68
N LEU A 308 -26.13 12.01 15.59
CA LEU A 308 -26.39 10.57 15.56
C LEU A 308 -25.43 9.77 16.45
N LEU A 309 -24.13 10.13 16.50
CA LEU A 309 -23.19 9.51 17.44
C LEU A 309 -23.59 9.76 18.90
N LYS A 310 -24.21 10.91 19.19
CA LYS A 310 -24.66 11.25 20.54
C LYS A 310 -25.95 10.52 20.93
N THR A 311 -26.92 10.42 20.02
CA THR A 311 -28.27 9.95 20.34
C THR A 311 -28.47 8.45 20.15
N TRP A 312 -27.81 7.81 19.18
CA TRP A 312 -28.08 6.40 18.88
C TRP A 312 -27.52 5.43 19.92
N PRO A 313 -28.20 4.28 20.17
CA PRO A 313 -27.65 3.17 20.93
C PRO A 313 -26.32 2.70 20.36
N THR A 314 -25.39 2.33 21.23
CA THR A 314 -24.01 2.02 20.84
C THR A 314 -23.96 0.86 19.85
N GLU A 315 -24.80 -0.18 20.00
CA GLU A 315 -24.82 -1.32 19.08
C GLU A 315 -25.14 -0.96 17.61
N TYR A 316 -25.71 0.22 17.36
CA TYR A 316 -26.15 0.68 16.05
C TYR A 316 -25.29 1.79 15.42
N VAL A 317 -24.21 2.25 16.09
CA VAL A 317 -23.41 3.37 15.56
C VAL A 317 -22.34 2.95 14.54
N PHE A 318 -22.06 1.67 14.38
CA PHE A 318 -20.94 1.24 13.54
C PHE A 318 -21.07 1.62 12.06
N PRO A 319 -22.25 1.63 11.40
CA PRO A 319 -22.34 2.13 10.02
C PRO A 319 -22.03 3.62 9.91
N LEU A 320 -22.37 4.39 10.95
CA LEU A 320 -22.04 5.82 11.02
C LEU A 320 -20.54 6.04 11.23
N LEU A 321 -19.88 5.20 12.02
CA LEU A 321 -18.41 5.21 12.14
C LEU A 321 -17.74 4.84 10.80
N ASP A 322 -18.33 3.94 10.02
CA ASP A 322 -17.85 3.57 8.68
C ASP A 322 -17.95 4.74 7.69
N LEU A 323 -19.05 5.51 7.76
CA LEU A 323 -19.16 6.75 7.00
C LEU A 323 -18.17 7.81 7.51
N ALA A 324 -18.09 8.02 8.82
CA ALA A 324 -17.27 9.06 9.43
C ALA A 324 -15.77 8.89 9.11
N ARG A 325 -15.26 7.64 9.06
CA ARG A 325 -13.85 7.40 8.69
C ARG A 325 -13.53 7.82 7.26
N LEU A 326 -14.49 7.74 6.34
CA LEU A 326 -14.32 8.18 4.96
C LEU A 326 -14.51 9.69 4.83
N VAL A 327 -15.46 10.25 5.59
CA VAL A 327 -15.71 11.70 5.65
C VAL A 327 -14.45 12.47 6.01
N VAL A 328 -13.71 12.06 7.05
CA VAL A 328 -12.50 12.78 7.49
C VAL A 328 -11.32 12.71 6.50
N LEU A 329 -11.41 11.87 5.47
CA LEU A 329 -10.43 11.84 4.37
C LEU A 329 -10.75 12.86 3.26
N HIS A 330 -11.97 13.38 3.19
CA HIS A 330 -12.30 14.43 2.25
C HIS A 330 -11.55 15.72 2.65
N PRO A 331 -10.81 16.39 1.74
CA PRO A 331 -9.98 17.55 2.07
C PRO A 331 -10.74 18.66 2.81
N ASN A 332 -11.98 18.92 2.39
CA ASN A 332 -12.86 19.91 3.03
C ASN A 332 -13.30 19.55 4.46
N ALA A 333 -13.39 18.27 4.84
CA ALA A 333 -13.89 17.84 6.16
C ALA A 333 -13.01 18.34 7.32
N SER A 334 -11.74 18.58 7.05
CA SER A 334 -10.77 19.11 8.01
C SER A 334 -9.91 20.21 7.39
N ALA A 335 -10.47 20.93 6.40
CA ALA A 335 -9.83 22.07 5.76
C ALA A 335 -9.71 23.24 6.75
N GLY A 336 -8.47 23.63 7.04
CA GLY A 336 -8.17 24.72 7.96
C GLY A 336 -8.37 24.36 9.44
N ALA A 337 -7.95 25.28 10.32
CA ALA A 337 -7.91 25.06 11.76
C ALA A 337 -9.31 24.81 12.36
N ASN A 338 -10.33 25.57 11.95
CA ASN A 338 -11.67 25.49 12.54
C ASN A 338 -12.36 24.14 12.30
N ARG A 339 -12.37 23.64 11.06
CA ARG A 339 -13.00 22.35 10.75
C ARG A 339 -12.26 21.19 11.38
N ARG A 340 -10.93 21.24 11.38
CA ARG A 340 -10.13 20.24 12.09
C ARG A 340 -10.46 20.25 13.58
N LYS A 341 -10.45 21.42 14.22
CA LYS A 341 -10.83 21.59 15.62
C LYS A 341 -12.23 21.00 15.88
N TYR A 342 -13.19 21.28 15.00
CA TYR A 342 -14.54 20.72 15.12
C TYR A 342 -14.52 19.17 15.11
N VAL A 343 -13.84 18.53 14.16
CA VAL A 343 -13.76 17.06 14.10
C VAL A 343 -13.15 16.48 15.39
N TRP A 344 -12.02 17.05 15.85
CA TRP A 344 -11.33 16.58 17.05
C TRP A 344 -12.08 16.86 18.34
N GLU A 345 -12.78 17.99 18.46
CA GLU A 345 -13.50 18.36 19.70
C GLU A 345 -14.93 17.83 19.76
N LYS A 346 -15.57 17.49 18.62
CA LYS A 346 -16.97 17.07 18.58
C LYS A 346 -17.16 15.61 18.19
N ILE A 347 -16.40 15.09 17.22
CA ILE A 347 -16.63 13.73 16.69
C ILE A 347 -15.74 12.71 17.41
N VAL A 348 -14.45 13.00 17.57
CA VAL A 348 -13.48 12.10 18.22
C VAL A 348 -13.90 11.68 19.64
N PRO A 349 -14.37 12.57 20.54
CA PRO A 349 -14.76 12.17 21.89
C PRO A 349 -15.99 11.25 21.90
N LEU A 350 -16.92 11.45 20.95
CA LEU A 350 -18.10 10.60 20.82
C LEU A 350 -17.72 9.20 20.30
N ALA A 351 -16.88 9.12 19.26
CA ALA A 351 -16.37 7.85 18.76
C ALA A 351 -15.54 7.09 19.82
N LEU A 352 -14.79 7.82 20.64
CA LEU A 352 -14.05 7.28 21.77
C LEU A 352 -15.00 6.74 22.85
N ALA A 353 -16.02 7.50 23.24
CA ALA A 353 -17.02 7.04 24.21
C ALA A 353 -17.72 5.75 23.75
N LYS A 354 -18.08 5.64 22.46
CA LYS A 354 -18.67 4.40 21.91
C LYS A 354 -17.67 3.24 21.94
N CYS A 355 -16.40 3.47 21.61
CA CYS A 355 -15.31 2.50 21.71
C CYS A 355 -15.14 1.99 23.16
N SER A 356 -15.13 2.90 24.14
CA SER A 356 -14.97 2.57 25.56
C SER A 356 -16.13 1.77 26.14
N LEU A 357 -17.38 2.01 25.69
CA LEU A 357 -18.52 1.20 26.10
C LEU A 357 -18.35 -0.26 25.69
N VAL A 358 -17.79 -0.52 24.50
CA VAL A 358 -17.48 -1.87 24.03
C VAL A 358 -16.37 -2.51 24.86
N SER A 359 -15.28 -1.77 25.16
CA SER A 359 -14.17 -2.31 25.95
C SER A 359 -14.60 -2.69 27.38
N ASN A 360 -15.57 -1.96 27.92
CA ASN A 360 -16.12 -2.22 29.25
C ASN A 360 -17.16 -3.35 29.28
N GLY A 361 -17.41 -4.02 28.14
CA GLY A 361 -18.37 -5.12 28.05
C GLY A 361 -19.83 -4.69 28.19
N THR A 362 -20.14 -3.40 28.01
CA THR A 362 -21.49 -2.84 28.21
C THR A 362 -22.38 -2.93 26.96
N VAL A 363 -21.83 -3.41 25.85
CA VAL A 363 -22.52 -3.47 24.55
C VAL A 363 -22.87 -4.91 24.21
N GLU A 364 -24.15 -5.14 23.94
CA GLU A 364 -24.66 -6.41 23.47
C GLU A 364 -24.46 -6.54 21.95
N GLY A 365 -24.07 -7.74 21.50
CA GLY A 365 -23.98 -8.07 20.08
C GLY A 365 -22.56 -8.36 19.60
N LYS A 366 -22.35 -9.58 19.10
CA LYS A 366 -21.04 -10.03 18.58
C LYS A 366 -20.52 -9.16 17.44
N THR A 367 -21.41 -8.72 16.54
CA THR A 367 -21.03 -7.85 15.40
C THR A 367 -20.58 -6.48 15.87
N SER A 368 -21.33 -5.84 16.77
CA SER A 368 -21.01 -4.49 17.27
C SER A 368 -19.72 -4.49 18.09
N ASN A 369 -19.48 -5.55 18.88
CA ASN A 369 -18.24 -5.74 19.63
C ASN A 369 -16.99 -5.93 18.75
N ILE A 370 -17.16 -6.20 17.46
CA ILE A 370 -16.07 -6.26 16.48
C ILE A 370 -16.01 -4.96 15.65
N ALA A 371 -17.16 -4.51 15.14
CA ALA A 371 -17.23 -3.42 14.17
C ALA A 371 -16.89 -2.06 14.79
N ILE A 372 -17.38 -1.77 16.00
CA ILE A 372 -17.15 -0.47 16.66
C ILE A 372 -15.66 -0.24 16.95
N PRO A 373 -14.94 -1.13 17.66
CA PRO A 373 -13.51 -0.90 17.90
C PRO A 373 -12.69 -0.85 16.60
N MET A 374 -13.02 -1.68 15.61
CA MET A 374 -12.35 -1.61 14.31
C MET A 374 -12.54 -0.25 13.63
N LEU A 375 -13.80 0.20 13.50
CA LEU A 375 -14.13 1.42 12.77
C LEU A 375 -13.76 2.69 13.54
N SER A 376 -13.84 2.69 14.87
CA SER A 376 -13.31 3.78 15.69
C SER A 376 -11.80 3.93 15.48
N MET A 377 -11.03 2.84 15.50
CA MET A 377 -9.59 2.89 15.29
C MET A 377 -9.25 3.37 13.88
N ARG A 378 -9.97 2.90 12.86
CA ARG A 378 -9.81 3.37 11.47
C ARG A 378 -10.18 4.86 11.32
N PHE A 379 -11.22 5.31 12.00
CA PHE A 379 -11.61 6.70 12.06
C PHE A 379 -10.49 7.56 12.68
N PHE A 380 -9.96 7.17 13.85
CA PHE A 380 -8.84 7.88 14.49
C PHE A 380 -7.59 7.91 13.60
N VAL A 381 -7.25 6.80 12.95
CA VAL A 381 -6.16 6.72 11.96
C VAL A 381 -6.34 7.76 10.87
N ASN A 382 -7.53 7.85 10.29
CA ASN A 382 -7.82 8.78 9.19
C ASN A 382 -7.84 10.24 9.63
N CYS A 383 -8.23 10.56 10.88
CA CYS A 383 -8.20 11.93 11.40
C CYS A 383 -6.81 12.58 11.34
N PHE A 384 -5.73 11.80 11.48
CA PHE A 384 -4.35 12.30 11.36
C PHE A 384 -4.00 12.79 9.95
N LYS A 385 -4.69 12.34 8.90
CA LYS A 385 -4.40 12.80 7.53
C LYS A 385 -4.49 14.33 7.42
N SER A 386 -5.43 14.93 8.13
CA SER A 386 -5.66 16.38 8.17
C SER A 386 -4.54 17.18 8.83
N THR A 387 -3.68 16.55 9.64
CA THR A 387 -2.61 17.21 10.40
C THR A 387 -1.27 17.20 9.67
N SER A 388 -1.22 16.60 8.47
CA SER A 388 0.04 16.28 7.78
C SER A 388 0.88 17.48 7.38
N SER A 389 0.28 18.67 7.24
CA SER A 389 0.92 19.90 6.78
C SER A 389 0.76 21.07 7.75
N ASP A 390 0.39 20.82 9.01
CA ASP A 390 0.06 21.88 9.95
C ASP A 390 0.76 21.66 11.30
N GLU A 391 1.74 22.52 11.54
CA GLU A 391 2.57 22.53 12.73
C GLU A 391 1.80 22.96 14.00
N SER A 392 0.63 23.59 13.85
CA SER A 392 -0.23 23.98 14.99
C SER A 392 -1.21 22.88 15.43
N ALA A 393 -1.26 21.77 14.69
CA ALA A 393 -2.16 20.65 14.95
C ALA A 393 -1.96 20.03 16.35
N GLY A 394 -0.74 20.11 16.89
CA GLY A 394 -0.37 19.63 18.23
C GLY A 394 -1.40 19.99 19.30
N THR A 395 -1.75 21.27 19.40
CA THR A 395 -2.63 21.80 20.46
C THR A 395 -4.06 21.25 20.39
N VAL A 396 -4.57 21.00 19.19
CA VAL A 396 -5.93 20.48 18.96
C VAL A 396 -5.99 18.98 19.22
N VAL A 397 -4.95 18.24 18.86
CA VAL A 397 -4.96 16.77 18.89
C VAL A 397 -4.51 16.21 20.23
N ALA A 398 -3.53 16.84 20.89
CA ALA A 398 -2.91 16.34 22.11
C ALA A 398 -3.89 15.97 23.23
N PRO A 399 -4.98 16.71 23.51
CA PRO A 399 -5.93 16.35 24.56
C PRO A 399 -6.61 14.99 24.37
N PHE A 400 -6.62 14.45 23.15
CA PHE A 400 -7.33 13.22 22.80
C PHE A 400 -6.41 12.00 22.66
N LEU A 401 -5.08 12.20 22.56
CA LEU A 401 -4.13 11.12 22.30
C LEU A 401 -4.14 10.06 23.40
N ASP A 402 -4.17 10.47 24.66
CA ASP A 402 -4.21 9.56 25.80
C ASP A 402 -5.37 8.57 25.72
N GLY A 403 -6.59 9.09 25.54
CA GLY A 403 -7.79 8.26 25.44
C GLY A 403 -7.79 7.36 24.19
N ILE A 404 -7.28 7.87 23.06
CA ILE A 404 -7.16 7.08 21.82
C ILE A 404 -6.20 5.91 22.00
N VAL A 405 -5.03 6.13 22.62
CA VAL A 405 -4.05 5.07 22.88
C VAL A 405 -4.58 4.08 23.92
N ASP A 406 -5.28 4.55 24.95
CA ASP A 406 -5.92 3.67 25.93
C ASP A 406 -7.02 2.80 25.28
N CYS A 407 -7.85 3.33 24.37
CA CYS A 407 -8.80 2.48 23.62
C CYS A 407 -8.05 1.48 22.74
N ALA A 408 -6.98 1.89 22.05
CA ALA A 408 -6.18 0.99 21.24
C ALA A 408 -5.60 -0.18 22.06
N LYS A 409 -5.10 0.11 23.26
CA LYS A 409 -4.58 -0.88 24.21
C LYS A 409 -5.63 -1.90 24.62
N ALA A 410 -6.85 -1.45 24.95
CA ALA A 410 -7.95 -2.34 25.35
C ALA A 410 -8.29 -3.39 24.27
N PHE A 411 -8.02 -3.11 23.00
CA PHE A 411 -8.29 -4.01 21.88
C PHE A 411 -7.03 -4.61 21.24
N SER A 412 -5.86 -4.38 21.81
CA SER A 412 -4.58 -4.83 21.24
C SER A 412 -4.45 -6.35 21.17
N GLU A 413 -5.11 -7.10 22.05
CA GLU A 413 -5.12 -8.57 22.06
C GLU A 413 -6.43 -9.16 21.51
N SER A 414 -7.20 -8.36 20.74
CA SER A 414 -8.44 -8.83 20.14
C SER A 414 -8.21 -10.09 19.28
N PRO A 415 -9.13 -11.08 19.31
CA PRO A 415 -9.03 -12.26 18.44
C PRO A 415 -9.20 -11.89 16.96
N ASN A 416 -9.76 -10.72 16.63
CA ASN A 416 -9.99 -10.29 15.27
C ASN A 416 -8.75 -9.62 14.65
N LYS A 417 -8.20 -10.20 13.57
CA LYS A 417 -7.01 -9.67 12.87
C LYS A 417 -7.18 -8.24 12.36
N ASN A 418 -8.38 -7.83 11.95
CA ASN A 418 -8.62 -6.49 11.42
C ASN A 418 -8.64 -5.42 12.51
N ILE A 419 -9.05 -5.76 13.73
CA ILE A 419 -8.91 -4.87 14.89
C ILE A 419 -7.42 -4.69 15.18
N ARG A 420 -6.65 -5.79 15.25
CA ARG A 420 -5.19 -5.74 15.47
C ARG A 420 -4.47 -4.92 14.40
N LEU A 421 -4.82 -5.08 13.13
CA LEU A 421 -4.28 -4.25 12.05
C LEU A 421 -4.58 -2.76 12.25
N SER A 422 -5.80 -2.44 12.67
CA SER A 422 -6.22 -1.05 12.93
C SER A 422 -5.47 -0.46 14.13
N VAL A 423 -5.25 -1.24 15.20
CA VAL A 423 -4.43 -0.88 16.36
C VAL A 423 -2.97 -0.62 15.96
N ALA A 424 -2.35 -1.51 15.18
CA ALA A 424 -0.97 -1.34 14.72
C ALA A 424 -0.78 -0.08 13.87
N THR A 425 -1.77 0.21 13.02
CA THR A 425 -1.77 1.40 12.16
C THR A 425 -1.94 2.68 12.98
N LEU A 426 -2.80 2.64 13.99
CA LEU A 426 -3.00 3.76 14.90
C LEU A 426 -1.73 4.06 15.70
N ALA A 427 -1.07 3.03 16.26
CA ALA A 427 0.20 3.17 16.95
C ALA A 427 1.24 3.88 16.06
N LEU A 428 1.38 3.43 14.81
CA LEU A 428 2.28 4.04 13.83
C LEU A 428 1.95 5.51 13.52
N ASN A 429 0.67 5.85 13.34
CA ASN A 429 0.26 7.23 13.08
C ASN A 429 0.47 8.13 14.29
N VAL A 430 0.21 7.66 15.52
CA VAL A 430 0.49 8.41 16.75
C VAL A 430 2.00 8.64 16.90
N SER A 431 2.83 7.62 16.68
CA SER A 431 4.30 7.76 16.67
C SER A 431 4.78 8.82 15.68
N CYS A 432 4.26 8.78 14.44
CA CYS A 432 4.56 9.78 13.42
C CYS A 432 4.08 11.18 13.82
N PHE A 433 2.92 11.29 14.47
CA PHE A 433 2.39 12.56 14.96
C PHE A 433 3.27 13.16 16.07
N LEU A 434 3.65 12.37 17.08
CA LEU A 434 4.52 12.85 18.16
C LEU A 434 5.85 13.35 17.61
N MET A 435 6.46 12.64 16.65
CA MET A 435 7.71 13.07 16.03
C MET A 435 7.55 14.37 15.24
N LYS A 436 6.49 14.49 14.43
CA LYS A 436 6.22 15.71 13.66
C LYS A 436 5.89 16.92 14.52
N GLN A 437 5.40 16.69 15.74
CA GLN A 437 4.94 17.73 16.65
C GLN A 437 5.91 17.92 17.83
N GLU A 438 7.14 17.40 17.73
CA GLU A 438 8.16 17.49 18.78
C GLU A 438 8.44 18.95 19.17
N ALA A 439 8.46 19.86 18.19
CA ALA A 439 8.66 21.28 18.41
C ALA A 439 7.41 22.00 18.97
N SER A 440 6.20 21.49 18.74
CA SER A 440 4.94 22.14 19.15
C SER A 440 4.42 21.65 20.50
N LEU A 441 4.74 20.42 20.91
CA LEU A 441 4.24 19.81 22.14
C LEU A 441 5.26 19.92 23.27
N THR A 442 4.77 19.91 24.51
CA THR A 442 5.66 19.90 25.68
C THR A 442 6.35 18.53 25.83
N LYS A 443 7.59 18.51 26.36
CA LYS A 443 8.30 17.26 26.68
C LYS A 443 7.45 16.31 27.54
N VAL A 444 6.67 16.86 28.48
CA VAL A 444 5.76 16.07 29.33
C VAL A 444 4.65 15.41 28.50
N ALA A 445 3.97 16.15 27.62
CA ALA A 445 2.91 15.59 26.78
C ALA A 445 3.43 14.51 25.83
N ILE A 446 4.58 14.74 25.18
CA ILE A 446 5.23 13.77 24.30
C ILE A 446 5.59 12.51 25.07
N THR A 447 6.23 12.65 26.24
CA THR A 447 6.65 11.50 27.04
C THR A 447 5.48 10.69 27.58
N GLY A 448 4.42 11.33 28.05
CA GLY A 448 3.22 10.63 28.55
C GLY A 448 2.57 9.76 27.48
N VAL A 449 2.28 10.32 26.30
CA VAL A 449 1.69 9.56 25.18
C VAL A 449 2.69 8.52 24.64
N GLY A 450 3.97 8.89 24.53
CA GLY A 450 5.03 8.02 24.04
C GLY A 450 5.20 6.75 24.88
N GLU A 451 5.12 6.86 26.21
CA GLU A 451 5.17 5.69 27.11
C GLU A 451 3.99 4.75 26.90
N LYS A 452 2.77 5.31 26.74
CA LYS A 452 1.59 4.50 26.44
C LYS A 452 1.72 3.78 25.10
N ILE A 453 2.29 4.43 24.08
CA ILE A 453 2.56 3.81 22.78
C ILE A 453 3.60 2.68 22.89
N ILE A 454 4.67 2.87 23.65
CA ILE A 454 5.67 1.81 23.87
C ILE A 454 5.02 0.62 24.59
N SER A 455 4.24 0.88 25.64
CA SER A 455 3.48 -0.17 26.35
C SER A 455 2.49 -0.89 25.42
N LEU A 456 1.81 -0.17 24.54
CA LEU A 456 0.94 -0.76 23.52
C LEU A 456 1.73 -1.70 22.61
N ILE A 457 2.85 -1.23 22.05
CA ILE A 457 3.70 -2.01 21.15
C ILE A 457 4.26 -3.26 21.86
N GLN A 458 4.66 -3.14 23.12
CA GLN A 458 5.10 -4.28 23.93
C GLN A 458 4.04 -5.37 24.03
N SER A 459 2.77 -5.03 24.30
CA SER A 459 1.66 -6.00 24.29
C SER A 459 1.46 -6.61 22.92
N MET A 460 1.47 -5.80 21.86
CA MET A 460 1.29 -6.30 20.49
C MET A 460 2.32 -7.36 20.14
N LEU A 461 3.61 -7.05 20.35
CA LEU A 461 4.73 -7.92 19.99
C LEU A 461 4.81 -9.17 20.90
N SER A 462 4.51 -9.03 22.18
CA SER A 462 4.54 -10.15 23.14
C SER A 462 3.37 -11.11 22.99
N SER A 463 2.22 -10.64 22.45
CA SER A 463 1.02 -11.46 22.29
C SER A 463 1.17 -12.61 21.28
N GLY A 464 2.06 -12.46 20.29
CA GLY A 464 2.18 -13.40 19.17
C GLY A 464 0.95 -13.45 18.25
N LEU A 465 0.00 -12.53 18.40
CA LEU A 465 -1.27 -12.52 17.63
C LEU A 465 -1.16 -11.75 16.30
N TYR A 466 -0.12 -10.93 16.12
CA TYR A 466 0.02 -10.01 14.99
C TYR A 466 0.68 -10.71 13.80
N ASP A 467 0.15 -10.46 12.59
CA ASP A 467 0.77 -10.93 11.36
C ASP A 467 2.05 -10.12 11.03
N ASN A 468 2.77 -10.54 9.98
CA ASN A 468 4.05 -9.93 9.61
C ASN A 468 3.92 -8.44 9.25
N GLU A 469 2.81 -8.03 8.63
CA GLU A 469 2.60 -6.64 8.24
C GLU A 469 2.32 -5.76 9.48
N ALA A 470 1.39 -6.18 10.33
CA ALA A 470 1.04 -5.46 11.54
C ALA A 470 2.21 -5.43 12.54
N THR A 471 3.00 -6.51 12.60
CA THR A 471 4.25 -6.56 13.38
C THR A 471 5.30 -5.60 12.82
N SER A 472 5.47 -5.55 11.49
CA SER A 472 6.36 -4.56 10.86
C SER A 472 5.94 -3.12 11.18
N ARG A 473 4.63 -2.82 11.17
CA ARG A 473 4.09 -1.50 11.58
C ARG A 473 4.42 -1.19 13.04
N ALA A 474 4.32 -2.18 13.94
CA ALA A 474 4.67 -2.01 15.35
C ALA A 474 6.15 -1.67 15.56
N PHE A 475 7.06 -2.35 14.85
CA PHE A 475 8.49 -2.02 14.90
C PHE A 475 8.79 -0.64 14.34
N VAL A 476 8.21 -0.25 13.19
CA VAL A 476 8.42 1.10 12.65
C VAL A 476 7.88 2.17 13.61
N ALA A 477 6.74 1.90 14.27
CA ALA A 477 6.18 2.78 15.29
C ALA A 477 7.14 2.95 16.47
N LEU A 478 7.71 1.84 16.97
CA LEU A 478 8.69 1.85 18.05
C LEU A 478 9.92 2.68 17.68
N GLY A 479 10.54 2.40 16.54
CA GLY A 479 11.72 3.14 16.09
C GLY A 479 11.42 4.63 15.84
N THR A 480 10.24 4.95 15.31
CA THR A 480 9.82 6.35 15.11
C THR A 480 9.73 7.10 16.45
N VAL A 481 9.16 6.49 17.50
CA VAL A 481 9.09 7.11 18.83
C VAL A 481 10.47 7.25 19.46
N LEU A 482 11.34 6.25 19.29
CA LEU A 482 12.70 6.27 19.85
C LEU A 482 13.66 7.26 19.17
N LEU A 483 13.28 7.84 18.04
CA LEU A 483 14.03 8.95 17.45
C LEU A 483 13.81 10.26 18.21
N ILE A 484 12.69 10.40 18.94
CA ILE A 484 12.42 11.54 19.82
C ILE A 484 13.37 11.46 21.02
N SER A 485 14.22 12.47 21.21
CA SER A 485 15.32 12.42 22.18
C SER A 485 14.85 12.19 23.62
N SER A 486 13.74 12.85 24.02
CA SER A 486 13.14 12.66 25.34
C SER A 486 12.63 11.24 25.59
N MET A 487 12.19 10.56 24.54
CA MET A 487 11.73 9.17 24.63
C MET A 487 12.91 8.20 24.68
N ARG A 488 13.93 8.42 23.84
CA ARG A 488 15.15 7.63 23.83
C ARG A 488 15.83 7.62 25.20
N GLU A 489 16.08 8.80 25.76
CA GLU A 489 16.69 8.97 27.09
C GLU A 489 15.94 8.17 28.16
N LYS A 490 14.61 8.31 28.17
CA LYS A 490 13.74 7.67 29.16
C LYS A 490 13.73 6.15 29.02
N VAL A 491 13.65 5.66 27.79
CA VAL A 491 13.69 4.23 27.48
C VAL A 491 15.03 3.62 27.85
N MET A 492 16.15 4.26 27.50
CA MET A 492 17.48 3.76 27.86
C MET A 492 17.66 3.63 29.37
N ALA A 493 17.16 4.60 30.15
CA ALA A 493 17.19 4.55 31.60
C ALA A 493 16.32 3.43 32.21
N LEU A 494 15.25 3.02 31.51
CA LEU A 494 14.37 1.94 31.94
C LEU A 494 14.87 0.56 31.48
N ASP A 495 15.41 0.47 30.27
CA ASP A 495 15.89 -0.77 29.66
C ASP A 495 17.18 -1.26 30.33
N SER A 496 18.04 -0.35 30.79
CA SER A 496 19.24 -0.70 31.56
C SER A 496 18.94 -1.51 32.83
N ASN A 497 17.70 -1.44 33.34
CA ASN A 497 17.25 -2.15 34.53
C ASN A 497 16.41 -3.39 34.21
N THR A 498 15.79 -3.49 33.03
CA THR A 498 14.73 -4.48 32.74
C THR A 498 14.94 -5.30 31.48
N ASN A 499 15.81 -4.87 30.55
CA ASN A 499 15.98 -5.42 29.20
C ASN A 499 14.65 -5.59 28.42
N SER A 500 13.60 -4.87 28.80
CA SER A 500 12.23 -5.03 28.29
C SER A 500 12.11 -4.70 26.80
N ILE A 501 12.84 -3.72 26.28
CA ILE A 501 12.85 -3.37 24.85
C ILE A 501 13.76 -4.33 24.08
N THR A 502 14.93 -4.64 24.63
CA THR A 502 15.88 -5.56 23.99
C THR A 502 15.26 -6.95 23.75
N LEU A 503 14.40 -7.42 24.66
CA LEU A 503 13.66 -8.68 24.52
C LEU A 503 12.64 -8.67 23.36
N LEU A 504 12.15 -7.51 22.91
CA LEU A 504 11.22 -7.40 21.78
C LEU A 504 11.85 -7.81 20.45
N PHE A 505 13.18 -7.73 20.35
CA PHE A 505 13.91 -8.12 19.13
C PHE A 505 14.20 -9.61 19.07
N LYS A 506 13.86 -10.37 20.11
CA LYS A 506 14.05 -11.81 20.13
C LYS A 506 13.19 -12.46 19.04
N ASP A 507 13.80 -13.32 18.25
CA ASP A 507 13.17 -14.04 17.15
C ASP A 507 12.50 -13.13 16.09
N VAL A 508 12.96 -11.87 15.94
CA VAL A 508 12.35 -10.91 15.00
C VAL A 508 12.37 -11.39 13.54
N GLU A 509 13.32 -12.27 13.22
CA GLU A 509 13.49 -12.92 11.90
C GLU A 509 12.22 -13.65 11.43
N LYS A 510 11.42 -14.18 12.38
CA LYS A 510 10.17 -14.88 12.05
C LYS A 510 9.08 -13.96 11.47
N TYR A 511 9.21 -12.65 11.64
CA TYR A 511 8.24 -11.66 11.17
C TYR A 511 8.63 -11.03 9.83
N GLY A 512 9.66 -11.57 9.17
CA GLY A 512 10.09 -11.19 7.83
C GLY A 512 11.23 -10.16 7.79
N GLU A 513 11.76 -9.96 6.59
CA GLU A 513 12.94 -9.14 6.35
C GLU A 513 12.77 -7.69 6.80
N LYS A 514 11.59 -7.11 6.56
CA LYS A 514 11.29 -5.71 6.92
C LYS A 514 11.34 -5.50 8.44
N ALA A 515 10.69 -6.35 9.22
CA ALA A 515 10.71 -6.26 10.69
C ALA A 515 12.14 -6.41 11.23
N THR A 516 12.92 -7.32 10.64
CA THR A 516 14.32 -7.56 10.99
C THR A 516 15.22 -6.37 10.66
N ALA A 517 15.04 -5.76 9.49
CA ALA A 517 15.76 -4.55 9.09
C ALA A 517 15.46 -3.38 10.03
N VAL A 518 14.19 -3.16 10.36
CA VAL A 518 13.77 -2.11 11.30
C VAL A 518 14.33 -2.36 12.71
N ALA A 519 14.32 -3.60 13.19
CA ALA A 519 14.91 -3.94 14.49
C ALA A 519 16.41 -3.61 14.57
N LYS A 520 17.17 -3.85 13.49
CA LYS A 520 18.59 -3.44 13.39
C LYS A 520 18.74 -1.92 13.45
N GLU A 521 17.89 -1.17 12.76
CA GLU A 521 17.88 0.30 12.83
C GLU A 521 17.58 0.79 14.26
N ILE A 522 16.61 0.20 14.95
CA ILE A 522 16.30 0.55 16.35
C ILE A 522 17.49 0.27 17.27
N GLN A 523 18.17 -0.87 17.10
CA GLN A 523 19.36 -1.19 17.88
C GLN A 523 20.51 -0.19 17.66
N LEU A 524 20.60 0.43 16.48
CA LEU A 524 21.54 1.51 16.22
C LEU A 524 21.11 2.81 16.92
N VAL A 525 19.82 3.16 16.87
CA VAL A 525 19.26 4.31 17.62
C VAL A 525 19.49 4.17 19.13
N LEU A 526 19.45 2.96 19.66
CA LEU A 526 19.71 2.69 21.08
C LEU A 526 21.21 2.65 21.45
N LYS A 527 22.11 2.82 20.49
CA LYS A 527 23.57 2.87 20.73
C LYS A 527 24.16 4.27 20.50
N SER A 528 23.44 5.13 19.78
CA SER A 528 23.73 6.56 19.61
C SER A 528 23.24 7.36 20.80
#